data_AF-A0A3R9S8S2-F1
#
_entry.id   AF-A0A3R9S8S2-F1
#
_cell.length_a   1.000
_cell.length_b   1.000
_cell.length_c   1.000
_cell.angle_alpha   90.00
_cell.angle_beta   90.00
_cell.angle_gamma   90.00
#
_symmetry.space_group_name_H-M   'P 1'
#
loop_
_entity.id
_entity.type
_entity.pdbx_description
1 polymer ?
#
loop_
_entity_poly.entity_id
_entity_poly.type
_entity_poly.pdbx_seq_one_letter_code
_entity_poly.pdbx_strand_id
1 'polypeptide(L)'
;RRFVLVLTTVLMFGFTLYRTNIMLKCDGFSPRERLLMNLKGLPWFFGKNGTLTAMKKQYMDWFKKDFHPSQHPVIRQYPVWIETLEKTNDPIAAGEAFWQAGL
;
A
#
# COMPACT_ATOMS: atom_id res chain seq x y z
N ARG A 1 -13.91 -18.10 5.39
CA ARG A 1 -13.24 -16.78 5.56
C ARG A 1 -11.75 -16.78 5.18
N ARG A 2 -10.88 -17.59 5.83
CA ARG A 2 -9.44 -17.60 5.53
C ARG A 2 -9.10 -17.92 4.07
N PHE A 3 -9.76 -18.93 3.49
CA PHE A 3 -9.60 -19.26 2.06
C PHE A 3 -9.90 -18.06 1.15
N VAL A 4 -11.01 -17.36 1.40
CA VAL A 4 -11.39 -16.16 0.64
C VAL A 4 -10.32 -15.08 0.77
N LEU A 5 -9.77 -14.86 1.96
CA LEU A 5 -8.68 -13.89 2.15
C LEU A 5 -7.44 -14.27 1.34
N VAL A 6 -7.00 -15.54 1.36
CA VAL A 6 -5.87 -16.01 0.54
C VAL A 6 -6.16 -15.80 -0.95
N LEU A 7 -7.36 -16.17 -1.41
CA LEU A 7 -7.77 -15.99 -2.79
C LEU A 7 -7.75 -14.51 -3.18
N THR A 8 -8.28 -13.63 -2.33
CA THR A 8 -8.24 -12.18 -2.54
C THR A 8 -6.80 -11.66 -2.58
N THR A 9 -5.90 -12.14 -1.73
CA THR A 9 -4.47 -11.81 -1.78
C THR A 9 -3.88 -12.13 -3.15
N VAL A 10 -4.10 -13.36 -3.64
CA VAL A 10 -3.58 -13.82 -4.93
C VAL A 10 -4.16 -12.99 -6.06
N LEU A 11 -5.47 -12.73 -6.05
CA LEU A 11 -6.13 -11.90 -7.06
C LEU A 11 -5.63 -10.46 -7.05
N MET A 12 -5.42 -9.85 -5.88
CA MET A 12 -4.87 -8.48 -5.78
C MET A 12 -3.51 -8.37 -6.46
N PHE A 13 -2.58 -9.30 -6.16
CA PHE A 13 -1.26 -9.29 -6.79
C PHE A 13 -1.34 -9.66 -8.28
N GLY A 14 -2.18 -10.63 -8.64
CA GLY A 14 -2.40 -11.04 -10.03
C GLY A 14 -2.93 -9.89 -10.89
N PHE A 15 -3.95 -9.18 -10.43
CA PHE A 15 -4.51 -8.02 -11.15
C PHE A 15 -3.54 -6.84 -11.19
N THR A 16 -2.81 -6.58 -10.10
CA THR A 16 -1.79 -5.53 -10.08
C THR A 16 -0.71 -5.82 -11.11
N LEU A 17 -0.12 -7.02 -11.10
CA LEU A 17 0.90 -7.43 -12.07
C LEU A 17 0.36 -7.43 -13.50
N TYR A 18 -0.86 -7.92 -13.71
CA TYR A 18 -1.50 -7.89 -15.02
C TYR A 18 -1.60 -6.45 -15.56
N ARG A 19 -2.17 -5.53 -14.77
CA ARG A 19 -2.33 -4.12 -15.17
C ARG A 19 -0.97 -3.46 -15.43
N THR A 20 0.02 -3.68 -14.58
CA THR A 20 1.39 -3.19 -14.79
C THR A 20 1.97 -3.71 -16.12
N ASN A 21 1.80 -5.00 -16.42
CA ASN A 21 2.30 -5.57 -17.66
C ASN A 21 1.56 -5.04 -18.91
N ILE A 22 0.28 -4.69 -18.79
CA ILE A 22 -0.47 -4.01 -19.87
C ILE A 22 0.08 -2.60 -20.08
N MET A 23 0.28 -1.81 -19.02
CA MET A 23 0.85 -0.46 -19.11
C MET A 23 2.24 -0.50 -19.76
N LEU A 24 3.14 -1.36 -19.28
CA LEU A 24 4.48 -1.51 -19.86
C LEU A 24 4.45 -1.99 -21.31
N LYS A 25 3.43 -2.76 -21.72
CA LYS A 25 3.27 -3.14 -23.13
C LYS A 25 2.89 -1.93 -23.99
N CYS A 26 2.00 -1.07 -23.50
CA CYS A 26 1.63 0.18 -24.16
C CYS A 26 2.82 1.13 -24.29
N ASP A 27 3.74 1.11 -23.32
CA ASP A 27 5.00 1.87 -23.35
C ASP A 27 6.05 1.29 -24.31
N GLY A 28 5.79 0.14 -24.95
CA GLY A 28 6.66 -0.47 -25.95
C GLY A 28 7.62 -1.54 -25.43
N PHE A 29 7.56 -1.93 -24.15
CA PHE A 29 8.45 -2.95 -23.60
C PHE A 29 8.08 -4.37 -24.07
N SER A 30 9.09 -5.12 -24.49
CA SER A 30 8.97 -6.53 -24.86
C SER A 30 8.58 -7.42 -23.66
N PRO A 31 8.07 -8.64 -23.89
CA PRO A 31 7.75 -9.57 -22.80
C PRO A 31 8.95 -9.88 -21.89
N ARG A 32 10.17 -9.92 -22.43
CA ARG A 32 11.39 -10.20 -21.65
C ARG A 32 11.76 -9.02 -20.76
N GLU A 33 11.71 -7.80 -21.26
CA GLU A 33 11.97 -6.59 -20.48
C GLU A 33 10.99 -6.46 -19.33
N ARG A 34 9.69 -6.67 -19.59
CA ARG A 34 8.66 -6.65 -18.54
C ARG A 34 8.89 -7.69 -17.46
N LEU A 35 9.29 -8.92 -17.83
CA LEU A 35 9.64 -9.95 -16.86
C LEU A 35 10.83 -9.51 -15.99
N LEU A 36 11.90 -9.01 -16.61
CA LEU A 36 13.08 -8.52 -15.89
C LEU A 36 12.75 -7.36 -14.95
N MET A 37 11.89 -6.43 -15.37
CA MET A 37 11.41 -5.34 -14.53
C MET A 37 10.63 -5.83 -13.32
N ASN A 38 9.71 -6.78 -13.51
CA ASN A 38 8.96 -7.39 -12.40
C ASN A 38 9.90 -8.07 -11.40
N LEU A 39 10.88 -8.85 -11.88
CA LEU A 39 11.88 -9.49 -11.02
C LEU A 39 12.75 -8.47 -10.28
N LYS A 40 13.18 -7.41 -10.95
CA LYS A 40 13.97 -6.32 -10.35
C LYS A 40 13.18 -5.57 -9.26
N GLY A 41 11.85 -5.52 -9.37
CA GLY A 41 10.97 -4.90 -8.38
C GLY A 41 10.72 -5.76 -7.13
N LEU A 42 10.89 -7.08 -7.20
CA LEU A 42 10.57 -7.98 -6.07
C LEU A 42 11.27 -7.59 -4.75
N PRO A 43 12.57 -7.26 -4.72
CA PRO A 43 13.24 -6.83 -3.49
C PRO A 43 12.65 -5.55 -2.88
N TRP A 44 12.14 -4.63 -3.70
CA TRP A 44 11.50 -3.40 -3.22
C TRP A 44 10.17 -3.69 -2.51
N PHE A 45 9.43 -4.71 -2.95
CA PHE A 45 8.19 -5.14 -2.32
C PHE A 45 8.42 -6.07 -1.12
N PHE A 46 9.21 -7.14 -1.32
CA PHE A 46 9.30 -8.30 -0.42
C PHE A 46 10.68 -8.52 0.20
N GLY A 47 11.66 -7.67 -0.10
CA GLY A 47 12.98 -7.71 0.53
C GLY A 47 12.91 -7.41 2.03
N LYS A 48 14.06 -7.49 2.72
CA LYS A 48 14.16 -7.24 4.17
C LYS A 48 13.57 -5.88 4.58
N ASN A 49 13.79 -4.86 3.77
CA ASN A 49 13.25 -3.50 3.95
C ASN A 49 12.16 -3.17 2.92
N GLY A 50 11.52 -4.20 2.36
CA GLY A 50 10.50 -4.03 1.34
C GLY A 50 9.22 -3.42 1.89
N THR A 51 8.49 -2.67 1.06
CA THR A 51 7.28 -1.96 1.45
C THR A 51 6.20 -2.89 2.01
N LEU A 52 5.96 -4.03 1.37
CA LEU A 52 4.98 -5.02 1.83
C LEU A 52 5.51 -5.85 3.01
N THR A 53 6.82 -6.04 3.10
CA THR A 53 7.46 -6.67 4.27
C THR A 53 7.21 -5.84 5.53
N ALA A 54 7.35 -4.51 5.45
CA ALA A 54 7.06 -3.61 6.58
C ALA A 54 5.59 -3.69 7.03
N MET A 55 4.67 -3.89 6.09
CA MET A 55 3.23 -4.02 6.36
C MET A 55 2.79 -5.43 6.77
N LYS A 56 3.68 -6.43 6.76
CA LYS A 56 3.33 -7.85 6.94
C LYS A 56 2.52 -8.09 8.21
N LYS A 57 2.92 -7.50 9.34
CA LYS A 57 2.24 -7.73 10.63
C LYS A 57 0.77 -7.28 10.58
N GLN A 58 0.53 -6.06 10.11
CA GLN A 58 -0.81 -5.51 9.94
C GLN A 58 -1.63 -6.34 8.95
N TYR A 59 -1.02 -6.77 7.86
CA TYR A 59 -1.71 -7.63 6.89
C TYR A 59 -2.14 -8.97 7.49
N MET A 60 -1.28 -9.61 8.29
CA MET A 60 -1.58 -10.90 8.92
C MET A 60 -2.72 -10.82 9.95
N ASP A 61 -3.00 -9.64 10.51
CA ASP A 61 -4.11 -9.47 11.47
C ASP A 61 -5.47 -9.79 10.84
N TRP A 62 -5.65 -9.57 9.53
CA TRP A 62 -6.88 -9.92 8.81
C TRP A 62 -7.27 -11.41 8.91
N PHE A 63 -6.31 -12.28 9.17
CA PHE A 63 -6.52 -13.72 9.32
C PHE A 63 -7.01 -14.14 10.72
N LYS A 64 -6.95 -13.24 11.72
CA LYS A 64 -7.46 -13.47 13.09
C LYS A 64 -8.98 -13.35 13.12
N LYS A 65 -9.66 -14.30 13.75
CA LYS A 65 -11.14 -14.43 13.69
C LYS A 65 -11.88 -13.18 14.16
N ASP A 66 -11.35 -12.49 15.13
CA ASP A 66 -11.88 -11.34 15.86
C ASP A 66 -11.34 -9.99 15.37
N PHE A 67 -10.56 -9.98 14.29
CA PHE A 67 -9.98 -8.76 13.77
C PHE A 67 -10.97 -7.86 13.04
N HIS A 68 -10.89 -6.56 13.32
CA HIS A 68 -11.53 -5.48 12.56
C HIS A 68 -10.51 -4.37 12.27
N PRO A 69 -10.49 -3.73 11.09
CA PRO A 69 -9.48 -2.73 10.73
C PRO A 69 -9.36 -1.54 11.68
N SER A 70 -10.45 -1.17 12.34
CA SER A 70 -10.46 -0.10 13.36
C SER A 70 -9.63 -0.42 14.61
N GLN A 71 -9.15 -1.66 14.77
CA GLN A 71 -8.23 -2.04 15.84
C GLN A 71 -6.79 -1.61 15.56
N HIS A 72 -6.44 -1.29 14.31
CA HIS A 72 -5.17 -0.66 14.00
C HIS A 72 -5.22 0.83 14.38
N PRO A 73 -4.13 1.38 14.95
CA PRO A 73 -4.09 2.79 15.31
C PRO A 73 -4.25 3.64 14.05
N VAL A 74 -4.96 4.75 14.19
CA VAL A 74 -4.99 5.80 13.17
C VAL A 74 -3.56 6.29 12.95
N ILE A 75 -3.27 6.68 11.71
CA ILE A 75 -1.94 7.17 11.33
C ILE A 75 -1.50 8.33 12.24
N ARG A 76 -0.25 8.30 12.71
CA ARG A 76 0.26 9.16 13.79
C ARG A 76 0.03 10.65 13.53
N GLN A 77 0.14 11.10 12.28
CA GLN A 77 -0.01 12.50 11.88
C GLN A 77 -1.47 12.96 11.69
N TYR A 78 -2.47 12.09 11.86
CA TYR A 78 -3.88 12.48 11.70
C TYR A 78 -4.31 13.66 12.62
N PRO A 79 -3.88 13.73 13.91
CA PRO A 79 -4.16 14.89 14.75
C PRO A 79 -3.63 16.21 14.16
N VAL A 80 -2.47 16.19 13.50
CA VAL A 80 -1.90 17.40 12.86
C VAL A 80 -2.83 17.93 11.77
N TRP A 81 -3.43 17.04 10.99
CA TRP A 81 -4.40 17.42 9.97
C TRP A 81 -5.63 18.09 10.59
N ILE A 82 -6.20 17.46 11.64
CA ILE A 82 -7.39 17.98 12.34
C ILE A 82 -7.11 19.35 12.96
N GLU A 83 -6.03 19.48 13.72
CA GLU A 83 -5.67 20.73 14.36
C GLU A 83 -5.41 21.85 13.35
N THR A 84 -4.79 21.52 12.21
CA THR A 84 -4.53 22.52 11.17
C THR A 84 -5.84 22.96 10.52
N LEU A 85 -6.72 22.01 10.18
CA LEU A 85 -8.03 22.31 9.61
C LEU A 85 -8.89 23.17 10.54
N GLU A 86 -8.91 22.87 11.84
CA GLU A 86 -9.67 23.66 12.83
C GLU A 86 -9.13 25.10 12.96
N LYS A 87 -7.81 25.28 12.84
CA LYS A 87 -7.16 26.60 12.96
C LYS A 87 -7.30 27.45 11.70
N THR A 88 -7.19 26.85 10.53
CA THR A 88 -7.13 27.59 9.25
C THR A 88 -8.43 27.55 8.47
N ASN A 89 -9.30 26.58 8.74
CA ASN A 89 -10.44 26.18 7.91
C ASN A 89 -10.04 25.92 6.45
N ASP A 90 -8.78 25.52 6.21
CA ASP A 90 -8.20 25.25 4.90
C ASP A 90 -7.72 23.78 4.81
N PRO A 91 -8.38 22.92 4.02
CA PRO A 91 -8.02 21.52 3.88
C PRO A 91 -6.71 21.30 3.10
N ILE A 92 -6.28 22.24 2.26
CA ILE A 92 -5.00 22.15 1.53
C ILE A 92 -3.85 22.35 2.53
N ALA A 93 -3.91 23.41 3.32
CA ALA A 93 -2.93 23.66 4.38
C ALA A 93 -2.85 22.49 5.38
N ALA A 94 -3.99 21.91 5.76
CA ALA A 94 -4.02 20.72 6.61
C ALA A 94 -3.35 19.50 5.96
N GLY A 95 -3.57 19.29 4.66
CA GLY A 95 -2.94 18.22 3.88
C GLY A 95 -1.41 18.36 3.81
N GLU A 96 -0.92 19.57 3.60
CA GLU A 96 0.52 19.86 3.58
C GLU A 96 1.15 19.63 4.96
N ALA A 97 0.52 20.15 6.03
CA ALA A 97 0.99 19.93 7.40
C ALA A 97 1.02 18.44 7.78
N PHE A 98 0.01 17.67 7.36
CA PHE A 98 -0.03 16.22 7.54
C PHE A 98 1.13 15.52 6.82
N TRP A 99 1.43 15.91 5.58
CA TRP A 99 2.52 15.31 4.81
C TRP A 99 3.89 15.61 5.43
N GLN A 100 4.13 16.86 5.84
CA GLN A 100 5.38 17.27 6.51
C GLN A 100 5.57 16.62 7.87
N ALA A 101 4.49 16.24 8.55
CA ALA A 101 4.54 15.52 9.80
C ALA A 101 4.84 14.01 9.64
N GLY A 102 4.95 13.49 8.41
CA GLY A 102 5.34 12.10 8.11
C GLY A 102 6.82 11.84 8.40
N LEU A 103 7.14 10.62 8.89
CA LEU A 103 8.53 10.15 9.06
C LEU A 103 9.03 9.43 7.79
#